data_AF-A0A951CN04-F1
#
_entry.id   AF-A0A951CN04-F1
#
_cell.length_a   1.000
_cell.length_b   1.000
_cell.length_c   1.000
_cell.angle_alpha   90.00
_cell.angle_beta   90.00
_cell.angle_gamma   90.00
#
_symmetry.space_group_name_H-M   'P 1'
#
loop_
_entity.id
_entity.type
_entity.pdbx_description
1 polymer ?
#
loop_
_entity_poly.entity_id
_entity_poly.type
_entity_poly.pdbx_seq_one_letter_code
_entity_poly.pdbx_strand_id
1 'polypeptide(L)'
;ATVVNLHGSYAQVVCLSCGHTISRAALAEKLEALNPGFLQRAEAVGGLAVAPDADAVVTDTTRFRYLDCPSCGGMLKPDIVYFGENVPKDLVAQGYSLVDDAGALLVAGSSLTVFSGYRFVRHAASLRIPIAIVNRGPTRGDDLATVKVDGGCSELLTLLADELAPLALR
;
A
#
# COMPACT_ATOMS: atom_id res chain seq x y z
N ALA A 1 -0.03 17.48 -4.50
CA ALA A 1 0.05 16.65 -3.27
C ALA A 1 1.24 15.71 -3.40
N THR A 2 2.10 15.63 -2.39
CA THR A 2 3.27 14.72 -2.39
C THR A 2 2.84 13.40 -1.76
N VAL A 3 2.83 12.31 -2.53
CA VAL A 3 2.46 10.96 -2.06
C VAL A 3 3.65 10.02 -2.25
N VAL A 4 4.03 9.31 -1.18
CA VAL A 4 5.07 8.27 -1.21
C VAL A 4 4.41 6.90 -1.00
N ASN A 5 4.33 6.12 -2.07
CA ASN A 5 3.79 4.76 -2.02
C ASN A 5 4.83 3.79 -1.45
N LEU A 6 4.97 3.79 -0.12
CA LEU A 6 6.01 3.02 0.58
C LEU A 6 5.99 1.52 0.23
N HIS A 7 4.81 0.95 -0.01
CA HIS A 7 4.65 -0.46 -0.39
C HIS A 7 4.30 -0.65 -1.86
N GLY A 8 4.59 0.35 -2.69
CA GLY A 8 4.26 0.34 -4.10
C GLY A 8 2.76 0.53 -4.36
N SER A 9 2.32 0.19 -5.57
CA SER A 9 0.93 0.31 -6.01
C SER A 9 0.51 -0.89 -6.85
N TYR A 10 -0.64 -1.48 -6.51
CA TYR A 10 -1.24 -2.56 -7.31
C TYR A 10 -1.65 -2.11 -8.72
N ALA A 11 -1.74 -0.80 -8.98
CA ALA A 11 -2.09 -0.27 -10.29
C ALA A 11 -1.01 -0.51 -11.35
N GLN A 12 0.20 -0.90 -10.93
CA GLN A 12 1.36 -1.09 -11.79
C GLN A 12 1.94 -2.50 -11.64
N VAL A 13 2.66 -2.91 -12.68
CA VAL A 13 3.40 -4.16 -12.75
C VAL A 13 4.79 -3.82 -13.26
N VAL A 14 5.81 -4.41 -12.65
CA VAL A 14 7.22 -4.18 -12.95
C VAL A 14 7.90 -5.47 -13.39
N CYS A 15 8.79 -5.39 -14.37
CA CYS A 15 9.68 -6.48 -14.71
C CYS A 15 10.83 -6.57 -13.71
N LEU A 16 11.03 -7.75 -13.12
CA LEU A 16 12.10 -7.99 -12.15
C LEU A 16 13.50 -7.98 -12.77
N SER A 17 13.61 -8.08 -14.10
CA SER A 17 14.90 -8.13 -14.80
C SER A 17 15.34 -6.78 -15.35
N CYS A 18 14.43 -6.00 -15.96
CA CYS A 18 14.78 -4.74 -16.63
C CYS A 18 14.05 -3.50 -16.11
N GLY A 19 13.15 -3.64 -15.13
CA GLY A 19 12.39 -2.52 -14.57
C GLY A 19 11.31 -1.94 -15.49
N HIS A 20 11.05 -2.55 -16.66
CA HIS A 20 9.95 -2.14 -17.53
C HIS A 20 8.61 -2.23 -16.79
N THR A 21 7.81 -1.17 -16.88
CA THR A 21 6.50 -1.08 -16.22
C THR A 21 5.35 -1.08 -17.21
N ILE A 22 4.24 -1.72 -16.82
CA ILE A 22 2.94 -1.65 -17.49
C ILE A 22 1.84 -1.53 -16.45
N SER A 23 0.70 -0.94 -16.82
CA SER A 23 -0.44 -0.88 -15.91
C SER A 23 -1.01 -2.27 -15.66
N ARG A 24 -1.51 -2.49 -14.45
CA ARG A 24 -2.17 -3.75 -14.07
C ARG A 24 -3.41 -4.05 -14.90
N ALA A 25 -4.13 -3.00 -15.33
CA ALA A 25 -5.26 -3.09 -16.24
C ALA A 25 -4.84 -3.58 -17.64
N ALA A 26 -3.77 -3.00 -18.21
CA ALA A 26 -3.24 -3.45 -19.49
C ALA A 26 -2.69 -4.88 -19.43
N LEU A 27 -2.09 -5.28 -18.30
CA LEU A 27 -1.73 -6.68 -18.08
C LEU A 27 -2.97 -7.59 -18.06
N ALA A 28 -4.06 -7.17 -17.40
CA ALA A 28 -5.29 -7.95 -17.31
C ALA A 28 -5.89 -8.23 -18.70
N GLU A 29 -6.05 -7.20 -19.54
CA GLU A 29 -6.56 -7.35 -20.92
C GLU A 29 -5.71 -8.35 -21.74
N LYS A 30 -4.38 -8.28 -21.60
CA LYS A 30 -3.46 -9.20 -22.28
C LYS A 30 -3.62 -10.62 -21.74
N LEU A 31 -3.67 -10.79 -20.42
CA LEU A 31 -3.85 -12.11 -19.81
C LEU A 31 -5.19 -12.75 -20.20
N GLU A 32 -6.27 -11.97 -20.31
CA GLU A 32 -7.56 -12.45 -20.81
C GLU A 32 -7.47 -12.93 -22.26
N ALA A 33 -6.82 -12.15 -23.13
CA ALA A 33 -6.60 -12.53 -24.52
C ALA A 33 -5.71 -13.78 -24.67
N LEU A 34 -4.70 -13.95 -23.80
CA LEU A 34 -3.83 -15.13 -23.77
C LEU A 34 -4.53 -16.38 -23.22
N ASN A 35 -5.59 -16.20 -22.43
CA ASN A 35 -6.27 -17.25 -21.68
C ASN A 35 -7.78 -17.27 -21.95
N PRO A 36 -8.23 -17.44 -23.21
CA PRO A 36 -9.65 -17.40 -23.53
C PRO A 36 -10.42 -18.47 -22.74
N GLY A 37 -11.54 -18.06 -22.15
CA GLY A 37 -12.42 -18.92 -21.38
C GLY A 37 -11.92 -19.29 -19.98
N PHE A 38 -10.80 -18.72 -19.49
CA PHE A 38 -10.23 -19.13 -18.20
C PHE A 38 -11.14 -18.80 -17.02
N LEU A 39 -11.69 -17.58 -16.97
CA LEU A 39 -12.59 -17.16 -15.89
C LEU A 39 -13.81 -18.09 -15.77
N GLN A 40 -14.46 -18.39 -16.90
CA GLN A 40 -15.63 -19.27 -16.92
C GLN A 40 -15.28 -20.68 -16.42
N ARG A 41 -14.09 -21.19 -16.78
CA ARG A 41 -13.62 -22.48 -16.27
C ARG A 41 -13.35 -22.41 -14.77
N ALA A 42 -12.65 -21.38 -14.30
CA ALA A 42 -12.31 -21.21 -12.89
C ALA A 42 -13.56 -21.10 -12.00
N GLU A 43 -14.59 -20.38 -12.47
CA GLU A 43 -15.90 -20.26 -11.81
C GLU A 43 -16.62 -21.61 -11.74
N ALA A 44 -16.63 -22.38 -12.83
CA ALA A 44 -17.32 -23.67 -12.89
C ALA A 44 -16.75 -24.71 -11.90
N VAL A 45 -15.48 -24.58 -11.49
CA VAL A 45 -14.83 -25.42 -10.47
C VAL A 45 -14.89 -24.82 -9.05
N GLY A 46 -15.63 -23.73 -8.86
CA GLY A 46 -15.77 -23.05 -7.56
C GLY A 46 -14.51 -22.29 -7.11
N GLY A 47 -13.62 -21.94 -8.05
CA GLY A 47 -12.27 -21.43 -7.78
C GLY A 47 -12.12 -19.90 -7.83
N LEU A 48 -13.16 -19.13 -7.48
CA LEU A 48 -13.04 -17.66 -7.38
C LEU A 48 -13.69 -17.15 -6.09
N ALA A 49 -12.98 -17.33 -4.97
CA ALA A 49 -13.17 -16.53 -3.77
C ALA A 49 -12.01 -15.53 -3.67
N VAL A 50 -12.32 -14.23 -3.71
CA VAL A 50 -11.33 -13.15 -3.65
C VAL A 50 -11.13 -12.70 -2.21
N ALA A 51 -9.88 -12.68 -1.76
CA ALA A 51 -9.46 -12.21 -0.44
C ALA A 51 -9.31 -10.67 -0.40
N PRO A 52 -9.22 -10.05 0.80
CA PRO A 52 -9.11 -8.59 0.93
C PRO A 52 -7.86 -7.96 0.29
N ASP A 53 -6.81 -8.74 0.05
CA ASP A 53 -5.58 -8.35 -0.66
C ASP A 53 -5.63 -8.62 -2.17
N ALA A 54 -6.81 -8.96 -2.69
CA ALA A 54 -7.08 -9.30 -4.08
C ALA A 54 -6.45 -10.62 -4.57
N ASP A 55 -6.01 -11.50 -3.67
CA ASP A 55 -5.71 -12.89 -4.01
C ASP A 55 -6.99 -13.69 -4.27
N ALA A 56 -6.90 -14.73 -5.10
CA ALA A 56 -8.03 -15.63 -5.37
C ALA A 56 -7.61 -17.08 -5.20
N VAL A 57 -8.47 -17.89 -4.58
CA VAL A 57 -8.26 -19.34 -4.46
C VAL A 57 -8.63 -20.01 -5.78
N VAL A 58 -7.63 -20.23 -6.64
CA VAL A 58 -7.80 -20.92 -7.93
C VAL A 58 -7.34 -22.37 -7.82
N THR A 59 -8.21 -23.31 -8.20
CA THR A 59 -7.97 -24.76 -8.04
C THR A 59 -7.18 -25.40 -9.18
N ASP A 60 -7.17 -24.78 -10.38
CA ASP A 60 -6.41 -25.25 -11.54
C ASP A 60 -5.78 -24.08 -12.32
N THR A 61 -4.46 -23.99 -12.28
CA THR A 61 -3.65 -23.02 -13.05
C THR A 61 -2.81 -23.70 -14.14
N THR A 62 -2.95 -25.00 -14.36
CA THR A 62 -2.06 -25.80 -15.24
C THR A 62 -2.06 -25.32 -16.68
N ARG A 63 -3.18 -24.75 -17.15
CA ARG A 63 -3.35 -24.20 -18.50
C ARG A 63 -3.26 -22.68 -18.56
N PHE A 64 -3.00 -22.02 -17.44
CA PHE A 64 -2.84 -20.58 -17.40
C PHE A 64 -1.50 -20.18 -18.03
N ARG A 65 -1.56 -19.27 -18.99
CA ARG A 65 -0.41 -18.70 -19.67
C ARG A 65 -0.10 -17.34 -19.08
N TYR A 66 1.09 -17.21 -18.52
CA TYR A 66 1.61 -15.94 -18.06
C TYR A 66 2.09 -15.09 -19.24
N LEU A 67 2.07 -13.77 -19.04
CA LEU A 67 2.68 -12.83 -19.97
C LEU A 67 4.10 -12.52 -19.50
N ASP A 68 5.09 -12.82 -20.34
CA ASP A 68 6.47 -12.39 -20.13
C ASP A 68 6.63 -10.89 -20.43
N CYS A 69 7.65 -10.27 -19.85
CA CYS A 69 7.95 -8.86 -20.08
C CYS A 69 8.11 -8.59 -21.59
N PRO A 70 7.34 -7.64 -22.18
CA PRO A 70 7.42 -7.36 -23.62
C PRO A 70 8.76 -6.74 -24.03
N SER A 71 9.56 -6.25 -23.08
CA SER A 71 10.86 -5.64 -23.35
C SER A 71 12.03 -6.65 -23.30
N CYS A 72 11.97 -7.69 -22.46
CA CYS A 72 13.12 -8.56 -22.22
C CYS A 72 12.79 -10.04 -22.02
N GLY A 73 11.50 -10.43 -22.02
CA GLY A 73 11.06 -11.79 -21.72
C GLY A 73 11.14 -12.18 -20.24
N GLY A 74 11.53 -11.27 -19.35
CA GLY A 74 11.65 -11.52 -17.91
C GLY A 74 10.30 -11.58 -17.18
N MET A 75 10.33 -12.02 -15.92
CA MET A 75 9.14 -12.14 -15.08
C MET A 75 8.57 -10.76 -14.72
N LEU A 76 7.25 -10.64 -14.86
CA LEU A 76 6.46 -9.51 -14.40
C LEU A 76 5.91 -9.78 -12.99
N LYS A 77 5.98 -8.77 -12.11
CA LYS A 77 5.43 -8.81 -10.75
C LYS A 77 4.59 -7.55 -10.51
N PRO A 78 3.44 -7.63 -9.81
CA PRO A 78 2.80 -6.42 -9.29
C PRO A 78 3.81 -5.53 -8.57
N ASP A 79 3.77 -4.23 -8.84
CA ASP A 79 4.72 -3.26 -8.29
C ASP A 79 4.35 -2.91 -6.84
N ILE A 80 4.33 -3.92 -5.99
CA ILE A 80 4.09 -3.84 -4.55
C ILE A 80 5.20 -4.56 -3.78
N VAL A 81 5.41 -4.18 -2.53
CA VAL A 81 6.40 -4.83 -1.66
C VAL A 81 5.75 -6.03 -0.97
N TYR A 82 6.23 -7.24 -1.26
CA TYR A 82 5.78 -8.46 -0.60
C TYR A 82 6.43 -8.64 0.78
N PHE A 83 5.81 -9.48 1.61
CA PHE A 83 6.45 -9.92 2.85
C PHE A 83 7.80 -10.59 2.56
N GLY A 84 8.84 -10.17 3.28
CA GLY A 84 10.21 -10.62 3.05
C GLY A 84 11.00 -9.75 2.07
N GLU A 85 10.33 -8.90 1.28
CA GLU A 85 11.01 -7.90 0.44
C GLU A 85 11.38 -6.65 1.23
N ASN A 86 12.42 -5.95 0.77
CA ASN A 86 12.77 -4.65 1.31
C ASN A 86 12.04 -3.54 0.55
N VAL A 87 11.51 -2.58 1.29
CA VAL A 87 11.10 -1.30 0.70
C VAL A 87 12.32 -0.63 0.04
N PRO A 88 12.19 -0.08 -1.19
CA PRO A 88 13.28 0.66 -1.83
C PRO A 88 13.87 1.74 -0.92
N LYS A 89 15.20 1.78 -0.82
CA LYS A 89 15.90 2.68 0.10
C LYS A 89 15.59 4.16 -0.16
N ASP A 90 15.45 4.53 -1.44
CA ASP A 90 15.17 5.90 -1.84
C ASP A 90 13.77 6.35 -1.39
N LEU A 91 12.77 5.46 -1.43
CA LEU A 91 11.43 5.75 -0.90
C LEU A 91 11.45 5.89 0.63
N VAL A 92 12.24 5.07 1.32
CA VAL A 92 12.41 5.20 2.78
C VAL A 92 13.09 6.53 3.12
N ALA A 93 14.14 6.90 2.39
CA ALA A 93 14.84 8.18 2.58
C ALA A 93 13.93 9.37 2.30
N GLN A 94 13.11 9.30 1.24
CA GLN A 94 12.09 10.31 0.95
C GLN A 94 11.08 10.43 2.09
N GLY A 95 10.61 9.30 2.64
CA GLY A 95 9.72 9.29 3.80
C GLY A 95 10.35 9.94 5.03
N TYR A 96 11.64 9.68 5.30
CA TYR A 96 12.34 10.32 6.40
C TYR A 96 12.48 11.83 6.21
N SER A 97 12.88 12.27 5.01
CA SER A 97 12.99 13.70 4.69
C SER A 97 11.66 14.44 4.92
N LEU A 98 10.53 13.84 4.54
CA LEU A 98 9.21 14.44 4.80
C LEU A 98 8.88 14.54 6.29
N VAL A 99 9.35 13.59 7.11
CA VAL A 99 9.17 13.65 8.57
C VAL A 99 10.11 14.68 9.19
N ASP A 100 11.35 14.79 8.71
CA ASP A 100 12.34 15.76 9.18
C ASP A 100 11.83 17.21 9.03
N ASP A 101 11.10 17.48 7.95
CA ASP A 101 10.52 18.79 7.66
C ASP A 101 9.13 19.01 8.30
N ALA A 102 8.57 18.02 9.00
CA ALA A 102 7.20 18.06 9.51
C ALA A 102 7.09 18.72 10.90
N GLY A 103 6.05 19.55 11.08
CA GLY A 103 5.68 20.08 12.40
C GLY A 103 4.91 19.10 13.28
N ALA A 104 4.31 18.06 12.69
CA ALA A 104 3.60 16.98 13.38
C ALA A 104 3.48 15.75 12.46
N LEU A 105 3.37 14.55 13.04
CA LEU A 105 3.08 13.31 12.33
C LEU A 105 1.68 12.81 12.69
N LEU A 106 0.83 12.60 11.68
CA LEU A 106 -0.48 11.96 11.83
C LEU A 106 -0.44 10.53 11.27
N VAL A 107 -0.73 9.55 12.11
CA VAL A 107 -0.99 8.16 11.69
C VAL A 107 -2.50 7.96 11.61
N ALA A 108 -3.01 7.66 10.42
CA ALA A 108 -4.43 7.38 10.19
C ALA A 108 -4.62 5.94 9.72
N GLY A 109 -5.37 5.13 10.48
CA GLY A 109 -5.87 3.83 10.03
C GLY A 109 -4.79 2.74 9.90
N SER A 110 -3.74 2.80 10.72
CA SER A 110 -2.69 1.78 10.74
C SER A 110 -2.48 1.24 12.14
N SER A 111 -2.41 -0.09 12.26
CA SER A 111 -1.99 -0.77 13.50
C SER A 111 -0.49 -0.62 13.78
N LEU A 112 0.29 -0.18 12.78
CA LEU A 112 1.75 -0.03 12.85
C LEU A 112 2.49 -1.33 13.24
N THR A 113 1.89 -2.50 13.07
CA THR A 113 2.54 -3.78 13.39
C THR A 113 3.75 -4.02 12.48
N VAL A 114 3.63 -3.68 11.20
CA VAL A 114 4.71 -3.78 10.20
C VAL A 114 5.73 -2.65 10.39
N PHE A 115 7.01 -3.02 10.56
CA PHE A 115 8.09 -2.09 10.88
C PHE A 115 8.34 -1.02 9.80
N SER A 116 7.98 -1.29 8.54
CA SER A 116 8.14 -0.35 7.43
C SER A 116 7.42 0.98 7.67
N GLY A 117 6.20 0.95 8.23
CA GLY A 117 5.48 2.17 8.61
C GLY A 117 5.90 2.68 10.00
N TYR A 118 6.02 1.77 10.97
CA TYR A 118 6.36 2.13 12.36
C TYR A 118 7.69 2.87 12.51
N ARG A 119 8.66 2.65 11.61
CA ARG A 119 9.95 3.36 11.63
C ARG A 119 9.80 4.88 11.58
N PHE A 120 8.77 5.41 10.90
CA PHE A 120 8.54 6.85 10.81
C PHE A 120 8.00 7.43 12.11
N VAL A 121 7.18 6.66 12.84
CA VAL A 121 6.70 7.02 14.18
C VAL A 121 7.87 7.07 15.17
N ARG A 122 8.74 6.06 15.15
CA ARG A 122 9.96 6.06 15.97
C ARG A 122 10.89 7.23 15.66
N HIS A 123 11.02 7.55 14.37
CA HIS A 123 11.85 8.66 13.91
C HIS A 123 11.30 10.00 14.37
N ALA A 124 10.02 10.27 14.16
CA ALA A 124 9.34 11.46 14.67
C ALA A 124 9.51 11.62 16.19
N ALA A 125 9.32 10.53 16.95
CA ALA A 125 9.50 10.54 18.40
C ALA A 125 10.94 10.90 18.81
N SER A 126 11.95 10.40 18.09
CA SER A 126 13.36 10.72 18.35
C SER A 126 13.69 12.19 18.12
N LEU A 127 12.97 12.84 17.19
CA LEU A 127 13.07 14.27 16.89
C LEU A 127 12.15 15.12 17.77
N ARG A 128 11.38 14.52 18.67
CA ARG A 128 10.34 15.16 19.50
C ARG A 128 9.26 15.86 18.67
N ILE A 129 9.01 15.37 17.46
CA ILE A 129 7.87 15.80 16.64
C ILE A 129 6.58 15.24 17.27
N PRO A 130 5.54 16.06 17.50
CA PRO A 130 4.27 15.58 18.02
C PRO A 130 3.64 14.51 17.12
N ILE A 131 3.15 13.43 17.73
CA ILE A 131 2.55 12.30 17.02
C ILE A 131 1.07 12.21 17.40
N ALA A 132 0.19 12.30 16.41
CA ALA A 132 -1.22 12.00 16.55
C ALA A 132 -1.54 10.66 15.91
N ILE A 133 -2.35 9.83 16.58
CA ILE A 133 -2.83 8.55 16.04
C ILE A 133 -4.36 8.56 16.02
N VAL A 134 -4.93 8.29 14.85
CA VAL A 134 -6.36 8.05 14.66
C VAL A 134 -6.53 6.64 14.12
N ASN A 135 -6.92 5.71 14.99
CA ASN A 135 -7.07 4.30 14.63
C ASN A 135 -7.99 3.58 15.62
N ARG A 136 -8.83 2.65 15.15
CA ARG A 136 -9.62 1.77 16.02
C ARG A 136 -8.72 0.70 16.63
N GLY A 137 -8.73 0.58 17.96
CA GLY A 137 -7.95 -0.44 18.67
C GLY A 137 -6.46 -0.10 18.85
N PRO A 138 -5.67 -1.05 19.38
CA PRO A 138 -4.27 -0.81 19.73
C PRO A 138 -3.39 -0.58 18.50
N THR A 139 -2.36 0.24 18.66
CA THR A 139 -1.29 0.38 17.67
C THR A 139 0.07 0.15 18.33
N ARG A 140 1.06 -0.27 17.55
CA ARG A 140 2.44 -0.40 18.03
C ARG A 140 3.06 0.96 18.41
N GLY A 141 2.45 2.08 18.01
CA GLY A 141 2.91 3.43 18.27
C GLY A 141 2.27 4.12 19.46
N ASP A 142 1.36 3.45 20.19
CA ASP A 142 0.56 4.08 21.24
C ASP A 142 1.42 4.79 22.30
N ASP A 143 2.50 4.14 22.78
CA ASP A 143 3.40 4.70 23.80
C ASP A 143 4.23 5.90 23.31
N LEU A 144 4.28 6.13 22.00
CA LEU A 144 4.99 7.26 21.38
C LEU A 144 4.04 8.40 20.99
N ALA A 145 2.72 8.18 21.07
CA ALA A 145 1.74 9.15 20.63
C ALA A 145 1.60 10.30 21.65
N THR A 146 1.61 11.52 21.17
CA THR A 146 1.20 12.70 21.95
C THR A 146 -0.31 12.69 22.19
N VAL A 147 -1.07 12.25 21.17
CA VAL A 147 -2.51 12.05 21.27
C VAL A 147 -2.90 10.81 20.48
N LYS A 148 -3.78 10.00 21.08
CA LYS A 148 -4.44 8.90 20.39
C LYS A 148 -5.95 9.09 20.50
N VAL A 149 -6.62 8.98 19.36
CA VAL A 149 -8.09 8.97 19.28
C VAL A 149 -8.51 7.62 18.73
N ASP A 150 -9.24 6.86 19.54
CA ASP A 150 -9.87 5.61 19.10
C ASP A 150 -11.16 5.94 18.34
N GLY A 151 -11.17 5.65 17.05
CA GLY A 151 -12.34 5.90 16.20
C GLY A 151 -12.06 5.71 14.72
N GLY A 152 -13.12 5.85 13.90
CA GLY A 152 -13.02 5.72 12.45
C GLY A 152 -12.29 6.91 11.83
N CYS A 153 -11.33 6.65 10.93
CA CYS A 153 -10.57 7.71 10.29
C CYS A 153 -11.47 8.64 9.45
N SER A 154 -12.45 8.09 8.72
CA SER A 154 -13.34 8.92 7.90
C SER A 154 -14.10 9.94 8.74
N GLU A 155 -14.71 9.50 9.85
CA GLU A 155 -15.48 10.36 10.76
C GLU A 155 -14.58 11.41 11.40
N LEU A 156 -13.46 10.98 12.00
CA LEU A 156 -12.58 11.86 12.77
C LEU A 156 -11.79 12.84 11.91
N LEU A 157 -11.33 12.41 10.72
CA LEU A 157 -10.62 13.31 9.81
C LEU A 157 -11.56 14.32 9.15
N THR A 158 -12.84 13.97 8.93
CA THR A 158 -13.85 14.94 8.49
C THR A 158 -14.07 16.01 9.56
N LEU A 159 -14.30 15.60 10.81
CA LEU A 159 -14.44 16.54 11.93
C LEU A 159 -13.20 17.43 12.11
N LEU A 160 -12.01 16.84 12.04
CA LEU A 160 -10.76 17.60 12.13
C LEU A 160 -10.61 18.64 11.01
N ALA A 161 -10.96 18.26 9.77
CA ALA A 161 -10.92 19.19 8.64
C ALA A 161 -11.90 20.35 8.83
N ASP A 162 -13.11 20.07 9.32
CA ASP A 162 -14.14 21.08 9.60
C ASP A 162 -13.70 22.05 10.70
N GLU A 163 -13.02 21.58 11.75
CA GLU A 163 -12.49 22.41 12.84
C GLU A 163 -11.22 23.21 12.46
N LEU A 164 -10.42 22.72 11.50
CA LEU A 164 -9.22 23.41 11.02
C LEU A 164 -9.53 24.56 10.05
N ALA A 165 -10.59 24.45 9.24
CA ALA A 165 -10.96 25.49 8.28
C ALA A 165 -11.21 26.88 8.94
N PRO A 166 -11.88 26.98 10.10
CA PRO A 166 -12.00 28.23 10.86
C PRO A 166 -10.68 28.79 11.41
N LEU A 167 -9.68 27.94 11.66
CA LEU A 167 -8.38 28.35 12.22
C LEU A 167 -7.42 28.87 11.15
N ALA A 168 -7.51 28.36 9.92
CA ALA A 168 -6.70 28.81 8.78
C ALA A 168 -7.16 30.18 8.22
N LEU A 169 -8.36 30.64 8.59
CA LEU A 169 -8.92 31.94 8.24
C LEU A 169 -8.63 33.03 9.30
N ARG A 170 -7.90 32.70 10.37
CA ARG A 170 -7.41 33.62 11.39
C ARG A 170 -5.90 33.81 11.26
#